data_AF-A0A7S1ZLI2-F1
#
_entry.id   AF-A0A7S1ZLI2-F1
#
_cell.length_a   1.000
_cell.length_b   1.000
_cell.length_c   1.000
_cell.angle_alpha   90.00
_cell.angle_beta   90.00
_cell.angle_gamma   90.00
#
_symmetry.space_group_name_H-M   'P 1'
#
loop_
_entity.id
_entity.type
_entity.pdbx_description
1 polymer ?
#
loop_
_entity_poly.entity_id
_entity_poly.type
_entity_poly.pdbx_seq_one_letter_code
_entity_poly.pdbx_strand_id
1 'polypeptide(L)'
;KKKELMIDVSDSQCDYDKCDSNTFTGMIISPPCYNETEFLREKFRHVLVFGIFSVCILGSVVIFLSSQYHNSVPTSKDTDSADLKHLSPPESLGVSLPLEIEQHFSDWIEEDDNETRNDVPVFWSIPLTGNNAIEEYLGGCLGLTQASEIGIIGNGEDDEDSLKMVKVHGLSYLNVDLRTKHGIEHAKELHLVDKHSSASLTPDVVHTPLLYE
;
A
#
# COMPACT_ATOMS: atom_id res chain seq x y z
N LYS A 1 -43.91 -13.27 2.15
CA LYS A 1 -43.45 -12.35 3.23
C LYS A 1 -41.94 -12.47 3.33
N LYS A 2 -41.21 -11.62 2.60
CA LYS A 2 -39.74 -11.55 2.59
C LYS A 2 -39.34 -10.73 3.81
N LYS A 3 -38.56 -11.29 4.74
CA LYS A 3 -37.96 -10.54 5.85
C LYS A 3 -36.61 -10.05 5.36
N GLU A 4 -36.50 -8.75 5.13
CA GLU A 4 -35.20 -8.09 4.96
C GLU A 4 -34.55 -8.01 6.35
N LEU A 5 -33.36 -8.59 6.45
CA LEU A 5 -32.51 -8.49 7.63
C LEU A 5 -31.79 -7.16 7.52
N MET A 6 -32.33 -6.14 8.16
CA MET A 6 -31.70 -4.83 8.28
C MET A 6 -30.60 -4.97 9.34
N ILE A 7 -29.35 -5.04 8.91
CA ILE A 7 -28.19 -4.98 9.79
C ILE A 7 -27.96 -3.51 10.09
N ASP A 8 -28.30 -3.09 11.31
CA ASP A 8 -27.98 -1.76 11.82
C ASP A 8 -26.46 -1.70 12.05
N VAL A 9 -25.74 -1.11 11.10
CA VAL A 9 -24.31 -0.81 11.27
C VAL A 9 -24.24 0.44 12.13
N SER A 10 -24.29 0.28 13.45
CA SER A 10 -24.06 1.42 14.35
C SER A 10 -22.61 1.87 14.18
N ASP A 11 -22.42 3.16 13.85
CA ASP A 11 -21.14 3.82 13.65
C ASP A 11 -20.15 3.54 14.79
N SER A 12 -19.32 2.51 14.65
CA SER A 12 -18.10 2.38 15.44
C SER A 12 -17.11 3.40 14.88
N GLN A 13 -17.21 4.62 15.39
CA GLN A 13 -16.34 5.73 15.04
C GLN A 13 -14.91 5.37 15.48
N CYS A 14 -14.08 4.91 14.54
CA CYS A 14 -12.64 4.85 14.78
C CYS A 14 -12.18 6.27 15.07
N ASP A 15 -11.57 6.45 16.23
CA ASP A 15 -10.98 7.71 16.65
C ASP A 15 -9.69 7.93 15.84
N TYR A 16 -9.84 8.40 14.61
CA TYR A 16 -8.74 8.70 13.69
C TYR A 16 -7.86 9.88 14.18
N ASP A 17 -8.25 10.57 15.26
CA ASP A 17 -7.51 11.71 15.83
C ASP A 17 -6.17 11.30 16.49
N LYS A 18 -5.82 10.00 16.53
CA LYS A 18 -4.60 9.46 17.15
C LYS A 18 -3.49 9.05 16.19
N CYS A 19 -3.44 9.63 15.01
CA CYS A 19 -2.29 9.47 14.13
C CYS A 19 -1.11 10.33 14.58
N ASP A 20 -0.28 9.80 15.50
CA ASP A 20 0.97 10.46 15.88
C ASP A 20 2.00 10.27 14.76
N SER A 21 2.25 11.34 14.00
CA SER A 21 3.13 11.38 12.83
C SER A 21 4.60 11.02 13.13
N ASN A 22 4.98 10.91 14.40
CA ASN A 22 6.34 10.60 14.83
C ASN A 22 6.65 9.10 15.01
N THR A 23 5.67 8.21 14.84
CA THR A 23 5.85 6.77 15.11
C THR A 23 5.74 5.92 13.84
N PHE A 24 6.52 6.23 12.81
CA PHE A 24 6.66 5.34 11.64
C PHE A 24 7.67 4.20 11.90
N THR A 25 8.49 4.31 12.94
CA THR A 25 9.54 3.34 13.28
C THR A 25 8.98 2.25 14.20
N GLY A 26 8.31 1.27 13.61
CA GLY A 26 7.77 0.11 14.33
C GLY A 26 6.25 0.07 14.29
N MET A 27 5.70 -0.08 13.08
CA MET A 27 4.28 -0.30 12.86
C MET A 27 3.90 -1.70 13.39
N ILE A 28 3.68 -1.82 14.70
CA ILE A 28 2.79 -2.85 15.23
C ILE A 28 1.41 -2.36 14.83
N ILE A 29 0.92 -2.90 13.71
CA ILE A 29 -0.45 -2.72 13.22
C ILE A 29 -1.35 -3.01 14.42
N SER A 30 -1.91 -1.95 15.02
CA SER A 30 -3.06 -2.13 15.89
C SER A 30 -4.12 -2.75 14.99
N PRO A 31 -4.73 -3.88 15.39
CA PRO A 31 -5.69 -4.56 14.54
C PRO A 31 -6.74 -3.55 14.09
N PRO A 32 -7.21 -3.61 12.84
CA PRO A 32 -8.24 -2.72 12.34
C PRO A 32 -9.41 -2.72 13.34
N CYS A 33 -10.15 -1.62 13.44
CA CYS A 33 -11.38 -1.49 14.22
C CYS A 33 -12.48 -2.44 13.71
N TYR A 34 -12.22 -3.73 13.61
CA TYR A 34 -13.22 -4.75 13.42
C TYR A 34 -13.82 -5.03 14.77
N ASN A 35 -15.12 -4.78 14.89
CA ASN A 35 -15.94 -5.16 16.03
C ASN A 35 -16.15 -6.70 16.03
N GLU A 36 -15.07 -7.48 15.90
CA GLU A 36 -15.04 -8.94 15.92
C GLU A 36 -14.61 -9.49 17.30
N THR A 37 -14.71 -8.66 18.34
CA THR A 37 -14.15 -8.95 19.66
C THR A 37 -14.85 -10.07 20.42
N GLU A 38 -16.01 -10.57 19.97
CA GLU A 38 -16.67 -11.71 20.61
C GLU A 38 -16.37 -13.07 19.96
N PHE A 39 -16.15 -13.15 18.64
CA PHE A 39 -15.97 -14.46 17.99
C PHE A 39 -14.52 -14.97 18.06
N LEU A 40 -13.54 -14.08 17.95
CA LEU A 40 -12.12 -14.49 17.99
C LEU A 40 -11.61 -14.77 19.41
N ARG A 41 -12.24 -14.21 20.45
CA ARG A 41 -11.76 -14.34 21.84
C ARG A 41 -11.86 -15.77 22.38
N GLU A 42 -12.80 -16.59 21.90
CA GLU A 42 -12.94 -17.98 22.36
C GLU A 42 -11.99 -18.95 21.62
N LYS A 43 -11.72 -18.71 20.33
CA LYS A 43 -10.78 -19.55 19.56
C LYS A 43 -9.31 -19.21 19.78
N PHE A 44 -8.97 -17.94 20.05
CA PHE A 44 -7.57 -17.54 20.28
C PHE A 44 -6.97 -18.13 21.55
N ARG A 45 -7.79 -18.44 22.58
CA ARG A 45 -7.27 -19.00 23.84
C ARG A 45 -6.60 -20.37 23.67
N HIS A 46 -7.07 -21.17 22.71
CA HIS A 46 -6.45 -22.47 22.40
C HIS A 46 -5.21 -22.31 21.52
N VAL A 47 -5.24 -21.43 20.53
CA VAL A 47 -4.10 -21.20 19.62
C VAL A 47 -2.91 -20.57 20.34
N LEU A 48 -3.15 -19.64 21.28
CA LEU A 48 -2.07 -18.97 22.02
C LEU A 48 -1.27 -19.96 22.88
N VAL A 49 -1.94 -20.95 23.50
CA VAL A 49 -1.28 -21.94 24.35
C VAL A 49 -0.40 -22.90 23.53
N PHE A 50 -0.87 -23.33 22.35
CA PHE A 50 -0.06 -24.19 21.47
C PHE A 50 1.05 -23.41 20.75
N GLY A 51 0.81 -22.14 20.41
CA GLY A 51 1.80 -21.28 19.76
C GLY A 51 3.00 -20.96 20.65
N ILE A 52 2.78 -20.62 21.92
CA ILE A 52 3.87 -20.29 22.86
C ILE A 52 4.80 -21.49 23.07
N PHE A 53 4.25 -22.71 23.18
CA PHE A 53 5.06 -23.93 23.30
C PHE A 53 5.90 -24.21 22.03
N SER A 54 5.35 -23.95 20.84
CA SER A 54 6.07 -24.15 19.57
C SER A 54 7.20 -23.13 19.38
N VAL A 55 6.95 -21.86 19.71
CA VAL A 55 7.94 -20.78 19.60
C VAL A 55 9.09 -20.97 20.58
N CYS A 56 8.85 -21.48 21.79
CA CYS A 56 9.92 -21.80 22.73
C CYS A 56 10.81 -22.94 22.21
N ILE A 57 10.25 -23.97 21.58
CA ILE A 57 11.03 -25.10 21.05
C ILE A 57 11.83 -24.66 19.81
N LEU A 58 11.21 -23.94 18.87
CA LEU A 58 11.88 -23.49 17.65
C LEU A 58 12.92 -22.39 17.92
N GLY A 59 12.62 -21.45 18.82
CA GLY A 59 13.58 -20.41 19.23
C GLY A 59 14.84 -20.98 19.86
N SER A 60 14.70 -22.06 20.65
CA SER A 60 15.84 -22.77 21.24
C SER A 60 16.75 -23.41 20.18
N VAL A 61 16.17 -23.94 19.09
CA VAL A 61 16.93 -24.54 17.98
C VAL A 61 17.64 -23.47 17.15
N VAL A 62 16.99 -22.34 16.88
CA VAL A 62 17.60 -21.24 16.10
C VAL A 62 18.79 -20.64 16.85
N ILE A 63 18.67 -20.37 18.16
CA ILE A 63 19.80 -19.84 18.95
C ILE A 63 20.99 -20.82 18.93
N PHE A 64 20.74 -22.12 18.98
CA PHE A 64 21.80 -23.13 18.90
C PHE A 64 22.50 -23.16 17.53
N LEU A 65 21.76 -22.95 16.44
CA LEU A 65 22.32 -22.89 15.09
C LEU A 65 23.06 -21.57 14.81
N SER A 66 22.58 -20.44 15.33
CA SER A 66 23.26 -19.14 15.21
C SER A 66 24.62 -19.14 15.91
N SER A 67 24.74 -19.84 17.06
CA SER A 67 26.00 -19.94 17.79
C SER A 67 27.10 -20.69 17.01
N GLN A 68 26.75 -21.56 16.06
CA GLN A 68 27.72 -22.28 15.23
C GLN A 68 28.15 -21.49 13.98
N TYR A 69 27.36 -20.50 13.55
CA TYR A 69 27.59 -19.79 12.29
C TYR A 69 28.51 -18.55 12.41
N HIS A 70 28.80 -18.09 13.64
CA HIS A 70 29.50 -16.82 13.87
C HIS A 70 31.04 -16.87 13.71
N ASN A 71 31.62 -17.98 13.24
CA ASN A 71 33.07 -18.18 13.16
C ASN A 71 33.69 -18.03 11.75
N SER A 72 32.95 -17.55 10.75
CA SER A 72 33.46 -17.48 9.37
C SER A 72 32.98 -16.24 8.60
N VAL A 73 33.30 -15.03 9.10
CA VAL A 73 33.18 -13.81 8.30
C VAL A 73 34.57 -13.21 8.09
N PRO A 74 35.13 -13.27 6.86
CA PRO A 74 36.35 -12.56 6.53
C PRO A 74 36.07 -11.06 6.39
N THR A 75 36.80 -10.25 7.14
CA THR A 75 36.78 -8.78 7.05
C THR A 75 37.50 -8.34 5.77
N SER A 76 36.74 -7.89 4.78
CA SER A 76 37.26 -7.18 3.61
C SER A 76 37.57 -5.74 3.98
N LYS A 77 38.84 -5.34 3.82
CA LYS A 77 39.33 -3.97 4.04
C LYS A 77 39.17 -3.13 2.78
N ASP A 78 38.76 -1.89 3.01
CA ASP A 78 39.17 -0.64 2.36
C ASP A 78 39.58 -0.69 0.88
N THR A 79 38.78 -0.02 0.04
CA THR A 79 39.29 0.55 -1.21
C THR A 79 38.80 1.99 -1.35
N ASP A 80 39.77 2.83 -1.68
CA ASP A 80 39.78 4.28 -1.63
C ASP A 80 38.79 4.99 -2.58
N SER A 81 38.35 6.15 -2.09
CA SER A 81 37.63 7.20 -2.78
C SER A 81 38.47 7.83 -3.91
N ALA A 82 38.12 7.56 -5.17
CA ALA A 82 38.54 8.36 -6.30
C ALA A 82 37.51 8.37 -7.44
N ASP A 83 37.25 9.58 -7.94
CA ASP A 83 36.70 9.94 -9.25
C ASP A 83 35.32 9.39 -9.66
N LEU A 84 34.27 10.14 -9.28
CA LEU A 84 32.91 10.01 -9.81
C LEU A 84 32.78 10.74 -11.16
N LYS A 85 33.39 10.22 -12.22
CA LYS A 85 33.07 10.60 -13.59
C LYS A 85 32.91 9.36 -14.44
N HIS A 86 31.70 9.20 -14.97
CA HIS A 86 31.25 8.07 -15.77
C HIS A 86 30.91 6.81 -14.96
N LEU A 87 29.82 6.89 -14.19
CA LEU A 87 29.11 5.69 -13.77
C LEU A 87 28.64 4.97 -15.05
N SER A 88 29.24 3.81 -15.34
CA SER A 88 28.58 2.82 -16.18
C SER A 88 27.20 2.52 -15.59
N PRO A 89 26.19 2.17 -16.41
CA PRO A 89 24.88 1.78 -15.91
C PRO A 89 25.07 0.80 -14.76
N PRO A 90 24.36 0.98 -13.62
CA PRO A 90 24.52 0.09 -12.49
C PRO A 90 24.41 -1.34 -13.00
N GLU A 91 25.45 -2.16 -12.77
CA GLU A 91 25.34 -3.59 -13.04
C GLU A 91 24.07 -4.04 -12.35
N SER A 92 23.10 -4.50 -13.16
CA SER A 92 21.82 -4.96 -12.65
C SER A 92 22.11 -5.97 -11.53
N LEU A 93 21.34 -5.90 -10.46
CA LEU A 93 21.62 -6.52 -9.15
C LEU A 93 21.60 -8.07 -9.15
N GLY A 94 21.89 -8.70 -10.29
CA GLY A 94 21.66 -10.12 -10.57
C GLY A 94 20.18 -10.47 -10.67
N VAL A 95 19.30 -9.47 -10.58
CA VAL A 95 17.85 -9.64 -10.64
C VAL A 95 17.41 -9.45 -12.08
N SER A 96 17.09 -10.55 -12.76
CA SER A 96 16.41 -10.50 -14.05
C SER A 96 14.96 -10.12 -13.82
N LEU A 97 14.58 -8.91 -14.22
CA LEU A 97 13.17 -8.54 -14.33
C LEU A 97 12.57 -9.21 -15.57
N PRO A 98 11.26 -9.50 -15.58
CA PRO A 98 10.55 -9.80 -16.82
C PRO A 98 10.82 -8.73 -17.87
N LEU A 99 10.96 -9.15 -19.14
CA LEU A 99 11.36 -8.26 -20.24
C LEU A 99 10.37 -7.09 -20.42
N GLU A 100 9.09 -7.35 -20.13
CA GLU A 100 7.97 -6.41 -20.15
C GLU A 100 8.04 -5.37 -19.03
N ILE A 101 8.91 -5.55 -18.04
CA ILE A 101 9.11 -4.58 -16.96
C ILE A 101 10.40 -3.80 -17.20
N GLU A 102 11.46 -4.49 -17.64
CA GLU A 102 12.76 -3.90 -17.92
C GLU A 102 12.70 -2.84 -19.04
N GLN A 103 11.86 -3.03 -20.06
CA GLN A 103 11.69 -2.07 -21.16
C GLN A 103 10.90 -0.81 -20.79
N HIS A 104 10.18 -0.84 -19.65
CA HIS A 104 9.22 0.19 -19.26
C HIS A 104 9.64 0.97 -18.00
N PHE A 105 10.71 0.54 -17.33
CA PHE A 105 11.47 1.42 -16.45
C PHE A 105 12.31 2.37 -17.30
N SER A 106 11.65 3.27 -18.01
CA SER A 106 12.28 4.44 -18.63
C SER A 106 13.04 5.21 -17.56
N ASP A 107 14.20 5.77 -17.92
CA ASP A 107 15.14 6.43 -17.00
C ASP A 107 14.42 7.33 -15.98
N TRP A 108 14.28 6.88 -14.73
CA TRP A 108 13.68 7.64 -13.61
C TRP A 108 14.53 8.86 -13.18
N ILE A 109 15.39 9.35 -14.06
CA ILE A 109 16.39 10.38 -13.80
C ILE A 109 16.36 11.40 -14.94
N GLU A 110 15.21 12.03 -15.16
CA GLU A 110 15.20 13.35 -15.79
C GLU A 110 14.88 14.36 -14.69
N GLU A 111 15.94 14.92 -14.09
CA GLU A 111 15.86 16.16 -13.30
C GLU A 111 15.46 17.28 -14.27
N ASP A 112 14.15 17.46 -14.44
CA ASP A 112 13.64 18.62 -15.17
C ASP A 112 13.53 19.78 -14.16
N ASP A 113 14.62 20.53 -14.03
CA ASP A 113 14.91 21.52 -12.98
C ASP A 113 13.90 22.69 -12.86
N ASN A 114 12.85 22.72 -13.68
CA ASN A 114 12.11 23.97 -13.91
C ASN A 114 10.59 23.88 -13.99
N GLU A 115 9.97 22.75 -13.65
CA GLU A 115 8.51 22.72 -13.50
C GLU A 115 8.09 22.40 -12.06
N THR A 116 7.20 23.24 -11.52
CA THR A 116 6.36 22.95 -10.36
C THR A 116 5.45 21.77 -10.70
N ARG A 117 6.02 20.58 -10.72
CA ARG A 117 5.34 19.34 -11.07
C ARG A 117 4.42 18.96 -9.91
N ASN A 118 3.15 19.37 -10.02
CA ASN A 118 2.03 18.77 -9.28
C ASN A 118 1.82 17.32 -9.76
N ASP A 119 2.82 16.47 -9.58
CA ASP A 119 2.73 15.08 -9.95
C ASP A 119 1.97 14.34 -8.86
N VAL A 120 1.02 13.50 -9.27
CA VAL A 120 0.24 12.70 -8.33
C VAL A 120 1.07 11.47 -7.96
N PRO A 121 1.38 11.25 -6.68
CA PRO A 121 2.15 10.08 -6.25
C PRO A 121 1.38 8.79 -6.58
N VAL A 122 2.10 7.81 -7.14
CA VAL A 122 1.57 6.48 -7.47
C VAL A 122 2.18 5.45 -6.54
N PHE A 123 1.31 4.75 -5.79
CA PHE A 123 1.66 3.59 -4.99
C PHE A 123 1.31 2.33 -5.78
N TRP A 124 2.33 1.75 -6.40
CA TRP A 124 2.22 0.42 -6.96
C TRP A 124 2.37 -0.61 -5.85
N SER A 125 1.41 -1.53 -5.73
CA SER A 125 1.47 -2.58 -4.71
C SER A 125 1.31 -3.97 -5.31
N ILE A 126 1.95 -4.94 -4.66
CA ILE A 126 1.73 -6.34 -4.97
C ILE A 126 0.48 -6.78 -4.19
N PRO A 127 -0.50 -7.44 -4.82
CA PRO A 127 -1.68 -7.94 -4.12
C PRO A 127 -1.31 -8.74 -2.87
N LEU A 128 -2.10 -8.59 -1.79
CA LEU A 128 -1.93 -9.30 -0.51
C LEU A 128 -0.70 -8.91 0.32
N THR A 129 -0.03 -7.80 0.03
CA THR A 129 1.15 -7.33 0.81
C THR A 129 0.81 -6.40 1.97
N GLY A 130 -0.46 -6.36 2.41
CA GLY A 130 -0.87 -5.49 3.52
C GLY A 130 -1.11 -4.04 3.10
N ASN A 131 -1.42 -3.81 1.83
CA ASN A 131 -1.64 -2.49 1.27
C ASN A 131 -2.73 -1.66 2.00
N ASN A 132 -3.74 -2.33 2.54
CA ASN A 132 -4.81 -1.68 3.31
C ASN A 132 -4.28 -0.82 4.46
N ALA A 133 -3.15 -1.19 5.08
CA ALA A 133 -2.54 -0.39 6.15
C ALA A 133 -1.99 0.94 5.63
N ILE A 134 -1.45 0.95 4.41
CA ILE A 134 -0.97 2.17 3.75
C ILE A 134 -2.16 3.04 3.38
N GLU A 135 -3.22 2.47 2.79
CA GLU A 135 -4.42 3.22 2.43
C GLU A 135 -5.14 3.82 3.64
N GLU A 136 -5.23 3.07 4.74
CA GLU A 136 -5.81 3.55 5.99
C GLU A 136 -4.97 4.69 6.59
N TYR A 137 -3.64 4.60 6.50
CA TYR A 137 -2.76 5.68 6.92
C TYR A 137 -2.91 6.93 6.03
N LEU A 138 -2.87 6.78 4.71
CA LEU A 138 -2.99 7.90 3.77
C LEU A 138 -4.37 8.59 3.89
N GLY A 139 -5.45 7.81 3.93
CA GLY A 139 -6.81 8.35 4.01
C GLY A 139 -7.18 8.82 5.42
N GLY A 140 -6.84 8.02 6.44
CA GLY A 140 -7.24 8.28 7.82
C GLY A 140 -6.35 9.29 8.51
N CYS A 141 -5.03 9.07 8.46
CA CYS A 141 -4.08 9.95 9.15
C CYS A 141 -3.76 11.22 8.39
N LEU A 142 -3.58 11.13 7.06
CA LEU A 142 -3.22 12.29 6.25
C LEU A 142 -4.43 12.96 5.59
N GLY A 143 -5.62 12.36 5.67
CA GLY A 143 -6.83 12.91 5.08
C GLY A 143 -6.81 12.97 3.54
N LEU A 144 -5.93 12.19 2.90
CA LEU A 144 -5.72 12.24 1.46
C LEU A 144 -6.87 11.56 0.71
N THR A 145 -7.26 12.15 -0.42
CA THR A 145 -8.20 11.55 -1.37
C THR A 145 -7.45 10.55 -2.25
N GLN A 146 -7.93 9.31 -2.25
CA GLN A 146 -7.25 8.20 -2.92
C GLN A 146 -8.00 7.78 -4.17
N ALA A 147 -7.30 7.51 -5.26
CA ALA A 147 -7.84 6.72 -6.35
C ALA A 147 -7.40 5.26 -6.15
N SER A 148 -8.32 4.38 -5.75
CA SER A 148 -8.08 2.95 -5.55
C SER A 148 -9.35 2.15 -5.80
N GLU A 149 -9.27 0.82 -5.84
CA GLU A 149 -10.42 -0.07 -5.99
C GLU A 149 -11.49 0.06 -4.90
N ILE A 150 -11.15 0.66 -3.76
CA ILE A 150 -12.13 0.83 -2.68
C ILE A 150 -13.21 1.82 -3.11
N GLY A 151 -12.88 2.75 -4.00
CA GLY A 151 -13.82 3.75 -4.50
C GLY A 151 -15.04 3.17 -5.22
N ILE A 152 -14.93 2.00 -5.86
CA ILE A 152 -16.09 1.36 -6.49
C ILE A 152 -17.01 0.65 -5.49
N ILE A 153 -16.54 0.37 -4.26
CA ILE A 153 -17.37 -0.28 -3.23
C ILE A 153 -18.38 0.72 -2.66
N GLY A 154 -18.03 2.01 -2.62
CA GLY A 154 -18.86 3.07 -2.04
C GLY A 154 -20.03 3.52 -2.92
N ASN A 155 -19.89 3.43 -4.25
CA ASN A 155 -20.93 3.75 -5.21
C ASN A 155 -21.37 2.44 -5.87
N GLY A 156 -22.54 1.91 -5.49
CA GLY A 156 -23.10 0.74 -6.18
C GLY A 156 -23.16 0.99 -7.69
N GLU A 157 -22.39 0.21 -8.45
CA GLU A 157 -22.30 -0.03 -9.93
C GLU A 157 -22.63 1.07 -10.98
N ASP A 158 -23.23 2.23 -10.70
CA ASP A 158 -24.06 2.91 -11.71
C ASP A 158 -23.66 4.36 -12.10
N ASP A 159 -22.46 4.84 -11.78
CA ASP A 159 -22.01 6.17 -12.20
C ASP A 159 -20.63 6.12 -12.87
N GLU A 160 -20.59 5.56 -14.08
CA GLU A 160 -19.39 5.51 -14.93
C GLU A 160 -19.09 6.89 -15.57
N ASP A 161 -20.09 7.73 -15.85
CA ASP A 161 -19.85 8.92 -16.70
C ASP A 161 -19.06 10.08 -16.06
N SER A 162 -18.72 10.01 -14.76
CA SER A 162 -18.01 11.11 -14.09
C SER A 162 -17.22 10.68 -12.85
N LEU A 163 -16.08 11.36 -12.61
CA LEU A 163 -15.36 11.24 -11.35
C LEU A 163 -16.16 11.87 -10.21
N LYS A 164 -16.34 11.09 -9.15
CA LYS A 164 -17.04 11.48 -7.93
C LYS A 164 -16.20 11.04 -6.74
N MET A 165 -16.13 11.91 -5.75
CA MET A 165 -15.59 11.55 -4.45
C MET A 165 -16.66 10.75 -3.69
N VAL A 166 -16.27 9.56 -3.23
CA VAL A 166 -17.07 8.69 -2.38
C VAL A 166 -16.42 8.57 -1.01
N LYS A 167 -17.24 8.39 0.02
CA LYS A 167 -16.77 8.15 1.39
C LYS A 167 -16.97 6.69 1.75
N VAL A 168 -15.87 5.97 1.99
CA VAL A 168 -15.90 4.58 2.45
C VAL A 168 -15.23 4.53 3.81
N HIS A 169 -15.98 4.14 4.84
CA HIS A 169 -15.51 4.15 6.24
C HIS A 169 -14.94 5.51 6.71
N GLY A 170 -15.50 6.62 6.21
CA GLY A 170 -15.04 7.98 6.54
C GLY A 170 -13.87 8.49 5.70
N LEU A 171 -13.20 7.61 4.95
CA LEU A 171 -12.06 7.94 4.08
C LEU A 171 -12.54 8.38 2.69
N SER A 172 -11.81 9.29 2.06
CA SER A 172 -12.14 9.82 0.72
C SER A 172 -11.52 8.97 -0.39
N TYR A 173 -12.35 8.47 -1.30
CA TYR A 173 -11.92 7.77 -2.50
C TYR A 173 -12.55 8.37 -3.76
N LEU A 174 -11.95 8.13 -4.92
CA LEU A 174 -12.58 8.37 -6.23
C LEU A 174 -13.18 7.07 -6.77
N ASN A 175 -14.34 7.14 -7.43
CA ASN A 175 -15.11 6.02 -8.00
C ASN A 175 -14.45 5.36 -9.23
N VAL A 176 -13.21 4.88 -9.11
CA VAL A 176 -12.46 4.23 -10.21
C VAL A 176 -11.95 2.85 -9.77
N ASP A 177 -11.94 1.85 -10.68
CA ASP A 177 -11.31 0.54 -10.41
C ASP A 177 -9.97 0.42 -11.12
N LEU A 178 -8.88 0.72 -10.41
CA LEU A 178 -7.54 0.66 -10.96
C LEU A 178 -6.93 -0.76 -10.99
N ARG A 179 -7.68 -1.80 -10.61
CA ARG A 179 -7.20 -3.20 -10.70
C ARG A 179 -7.50 -3.85 -12.04
N THR A 180 -8.29 -3.21 -12.88
CA THR A 180 -8.67 -3.74 -14.19
C THR A 180 -8.19 -2.81 -15.29
N LYS A 181 -7.82 -3.39 -16.43
CA LYS A 181 -7.46 -2.59 -17.62
C LYS A 181 -8.58 -1.61 -17.99
N HIS A 182 -9.82 -2.08 -17.95
CA HIS A 182 -11.00 -1.28 -18.29
C HIS A 182 -11.15 -0.07 -17.37
N GLY A 183 -11.01 -0.24 -16.05
CA GLY A 183 -11.12 0.88 -15.12
C GLY A 183 -9.95 1.87 -15.20
N ILE A 184 -8.75 1.44 -15.60
CA ILE A 184 -7.62 2.34 -15.91
C ILE A 184 -7.89 3.15 -17.19
N GLU A 185 -8.33 2.48 -18.27
CA GLU A 185 -8.72 3.14 -19.51
C GLU A 185 -9.82 4.17 -19.25
N HIS A 186 -10.80 3.80 -18.42
CA HIS A 186 -11.87 4.67 -18.00
C HIS A 186 -11.38 5.87 -17.16
N ALA A 187 -10.49 5.65 -16.19
CA ALA A 187 -9.88 6.72 -15.41
C ALA A 187 -9.09 7.70 -16.29
N LYS A 188 -8.47 7.20 -17.37
CA LYS A 188 -7.79 8.01 -18.38
C LYS A 188 -8.77 8.82 -19.22
N GLU A 189 -9.88 8.23 -19.66
CA GLU A 189 -10.97 8.95 -20.35
C GLU A 189 -11.60 10.04 -19.49
N LEU A 190 -11.66 9.81 -18.17
CA LEU A 190 -12.12 10.78 -17.19
C LEU A 190 -11.05 11.77 -16.73
N HIS A 191 -9.86 11.74 -17.35
CA HIS A 191 -8.79 12.70 -17.09
C HIS A 191 -8.35 12.75 -15.61
N LEU A 192 -8.28 11.58 -14.93
CA LEU A 192 -7.98 11.46 -13.49
C LEU A 192 -6.75 12.24 -13.02
N VAL A 193 -5.70 12.30 -13.84
CA VAL A 193 -4.40 12.91 -13.51
C VAL A 193 -4.13 14.20 -14.32
N ASP A 194 -5.04 14.59 -15.23
CA ASP A 194 -4.79 15.75 -16.09
C ASP A 194 -5.04 17.06 -15.35
N LYS A 195 -3.99 17.87 -15.20
CA LYS A 195 -4.01 19.20 -14.56
C LYS A 195 -4.99 20.20 -15.21
N HIS A 196 -5.40 19.94 -16.45
CA HIS A 196 -6.31 20.78 -17.23
C HIS A 196 -7.74 20.24 -17.28
N SER A 197 -8.00 19.11 -16.63
CA SER A 197 -9.36 18.62 -16.45
C SER A 197 -10.18 19.66 -15.70
N SER A 198 -11.25 20.15 -16.33
CA SER A 198 -12.22 21.04 -15.66
C SER A 198 -13.04 20.31 -14.58
N ALA A 199 -12.90 18.98 -14.48
CA ALA A 199 -13.41 18.23 -13.34
C ALA A 199 -12.45 18.45 -12.15
N SER A 200 -12.94 19.21 -11.17
CA SER A 200 -12.22 19.68 -9.97
C SER A 200 -11.73 18.58 -9.00
N LEU A 201 -11.61 17.33 -9.44
CA LEU A 201 -11.34 16.17 -8.61
C LEU A 201 -10.09 15.44 -9.11
N THR A 202 -8.93 15.88 -8.60
CA THR A 202 -7.66 15.16 -8.75
C THR A 202 -7.40 14.40 -7.45
N PRO A 203 -7.04 13.10 -7.48
CA PRO A 203 -6.64 12.40 -6.28
C PRO A 203 -5.32 12.96 -5.75
N ASP A 204 -5.16 12.95 -4.44
CA ASP A 204 -3.88 13.25 -3.80
C ASP A 204 -2.89 12.09 -3.95
N VAL A 205 -3.41 10.87 -4.14
CA VAL A 205 -2.62 9.65 -4.29
C VAL A 205 -3.35 8.62 -5.14
N VAL A 206 -2.61 7.94 -6.00
CA VAL A 206 -3.11 6.83 -6.82
C VAL A 206 -2.57 5.52 -6.26
N HIS A 207 -3.46 4.56 -6.07
CA HIS A 207 -3.11 3.20 -5.68
C HIS A 207 -3.52 2.21 -6.77
N THR A 208 -2.58 1.40 -7.23
CA THR A 208 -2.84 0.42 -8.30
C THR A 208 -1.98 -0.83 -8.13
N PRO A 209 -2.52 -2.04 -8.35
CA PRO A 209 -1.70 -3.24 -8.48
C PRO A 209 -1.11 -3.42 -9.88
N LEU A 210 -1.57 -2.64 -10.86
CA LEU A 210 -1.15 -2.71 -12.24
C LEU A 210 -0.28 -1.51 -12.60
N LEU A 211 0.89 -1.78 -13.18
CA LEU A 211 1.68 -0.79 -13.91
C LEU A 211 1.15 -0.79 -15.34
N TYR A 212 0.56 0.33 -15.77
CA TYR A 212 0.07 0.51 -17.15
C TYR A 212 0.71 1.76 -17.78
N GLU A 213 0.83 1.72 -19.10
CA GLU A 213 1.21 2.85 -19.98
C GLU A 213 -0.01 3.67 -20.46
#